data_AF-A0A9P7HDF4-F1
#
_entry.id   AF-A0A9P7HDF4-F1
#
_cell.length_a   1.000
_cell.length_b   1.000
_cell.length_c   1.000
_cell.angle_alpha   90.00
_cell.angle_beta   90.00
_cell.angle_gamma   90.00
#
_symmetry.space_group_name_H-M   'P 1'
#
loop_
_entity.id
_entity.type
_entity.pdbx_description
1 polymer ?
#
loop_
_entity_poly.entity_id
_entity_poly.type
_entity_poly.pdbx_seq_one_letter_code
_entity_poly.pdbx_strand_id
1 'polypeptide(L)'
;MPVCLHSFQGYLVHFVFQGLSPSQSVIFNMRARQESDNLAWDRSDELWEQAVKQVRLSSTCRKIEAFAKRKLGESATLVTPIIIGGFNVLYTIQSESSSGNVLIRLPCPDQAVFPTEKTLAEAATVTYISQHTQLPVPKLVEHVTDSEIGPFMIIEDLATRRGMGQALEAPREDLNDTAVLRPDISEAKLKSLYVEMARCVLQLAQPTFPCIGALVEIAPGSHKVLGRPVTLNMNNMVQLSSIPKSIFPSEGTTYETADGWYTVLAGMQIATLIFQHNDMVSSEDDCRTKYVARQLFRRLAKQGRLSDFGFAEDNWSAYSRNVGARLPSPDGSGSFRLWSDDFRLANVLIDDRDHVIEAIDWEFAYVGPTQLVLDSPWWLLLDAPEVWDAGIEDWEKVYESRLETWITAMEEVESESDMNSGSFLLSAYMRESWTTGRFWLDYAARKSWAFDTIYWKYLDEKFYGEREEYVPSKELWKVRVHLLSQEEQAAMEPLVQAKMAESKERVLIVGPWNGKATPLLFPI
;
A
#
# COMPACT_ATOMS: atom_id res chain seq x y z
N MET A 1 11.26 23.63 -21.22
CA MET A 1 11.80 22.53 -20.39
C MET A 1 10.62 21.64 -20.05
N PRO A 2 10.56 20.38 -20.52
CA PRO A 2 9.40 19.55 -20.25
C PRO A 2 9.48 19.03 -18.82
N VAL A 3 8.46 19.36 -18.03
CA VAL A 3 8.24 18.88 -16.66
C VAL A 3 7.86 17.41 -16.77
N CYS A 4 8.82 16.51 -16.50
CA CYS A 4 8.54 15.08 -16.33
C CYS A 4 7.74 14.89 -15.05
N LEU A 5 6.45 14.56 -15.20
CA LEU A 5 5.59 14.15 -14.11
C LEU A 5 5.88 12.69 -13.81
N HIS A 6 6.78 12.47 -12.85
CA HIS A 6 7.02 11.18 -12.23
C HIS A 6 6.19 11.13 -10.95
N SER A 7 4.87 10.97 -11.08
CA SER A 7 4.07 10.48 -9.97
C SER A 7 4.32 8.98 -9.84
N PHE A 8 5.12 8.66 -8.84
CA PHE A 8 5.08 7.43 -8.05
C PHE A 8 5.67 6.09 -8.49
N GLN A 9 6.21 5.94 -9.69
CA GLN A 9 7.15 4.82 -9.96
C GLN A 9 8.57 5.21 -10.38
N GLY A 10 8.88 6.50 -10.55
CA GLY A 10 10.25 6.93 -10.23
C GLY A 10 10.65 6.44 -8.83
N TYR A 11 9.67 6.33 -7.92
CA TYR A 11 9.82 5.90 -6.52
C TYR A 11 9.84 4.40 -6.22
N LEU A 12 9.58 3.53 -7.21
CA LEU A 12 9.70 2.07 -6.98
C LEU A 12 10.44 1.33 -8.10
N VAL A 13 10.41 1.84 -9.34
CA VAL A 13 11.07 1.19 -10.50
C VAL A 13 12.46 1.76 -10.76
N HIS A 14 12.79 2.96 -10.26
CA HIS A 14 14.13 3.55 -10.40
C HIS A 14 14.98 3.54 -9.12
N PHE A 15 14.48 2.98 -8.01
CA PHE A 15 15.17 2.95 -6.72
C PHE A 15 16.28 1.90 -6.55
N VAL A 16 16.73 1.26 -7.63
CA VAL A 16 17.84 0.30 -7.61
C VAL A 16 18.94 0.66 -8.59
N PHE A 17 19.42 1.89 -8.45
CA PHE A 17 20.79 2.22 -8.84
C PHE A 17 21.52 2.82 -7.64
N GLN A 18 22.20 1.96 -6.86
CA GLN A 18 23.64 2.07 -6.55
C GLN A 18 24.03 1.03 -5.49
N GLY A 19 24.80 0.03 -5.93
CA GLY A 19 25.66 -0.71 -5.03
C GLY A 19 26.73 0.23 -4.47
N LEU A 20 26.68 0.50 -3.17
CA LEU A 20 27.78 1.18 -2.49
C LEU A 20 28.93 0.19 -2.25
N SER A 21 30.12 0.57 -2.69
CA SER A 21 31.38 -0.02 -2.24
C SER A 21 31.60 0.29 -0.75
N PRO A 22 32.32 -0.56 0.00
CA PRO A 22 32.33 -0.51 1.45
C PRO A 22 33.30 0.55 1.99
N SER A 23 32.81 1.50 2.78
CA SER A 23 33.65 2.17 3.77
C SER A 23 32.88 2.44 5.08
N GLN A 24 33.17 1.54 6.03
CA GLN A 24 33.24 1.66 7.48
C GLN A 24 32.48 2.81 8.18
N SER A 25 31.42 2.46 8.91
CA SER A 25 31.36 2.66 10.36
C SER A 25 30.38 1.66 10.98
N VAL A 26 30.79 1.03 12.08
CA VAL A 26 30.10 -0.09 12.73
C VAL A 26 29.05 0.46 13.69
N ILE A 27 27.79 0.45 13.27
CA ILE A 27 26.59 0.39 14.12
C ILE A 27 25.62 -0.57 13.41
N PHE A 28 25.01 -1.47 14.18
CA PHE A 28 24.13 -2.55 13.72
C PHE A 28 23.11 -2.06 12.69
N ASN A 29 23.30 -2.41 11.42
CA ASN A 29 22.34 -2.09 10.37
C ASN A 29 21.81 -3.40 9.76
N MET A 30 20.73 -3.93 10.32
CA MET A 30 19.84 -4.75 9.52
C MET A 30 19.21 -3.82 8.50
N ARG A 31 19.31 -4.13 7.21
CA ARG A 31 18.42 -3.50 6.23
C ARG A 31 16.99 -3.77 6.68
N ALA A 32 16.24 -2.71 6.98
CA ALA A 32 14.88 -2.83 7.49
C ALA A 32 13.93 -3.49 6.47
N ARG A 33 14.27 -3.36 5.19
CA ARG A 33 13.61 -4.00 4.05
C ARG A 33 14.19 -5.38 3.76
N GLN A 34 13.32 -6.38 3.68
CA GLN A 34 13.61 -7.70 3.12
C GLN A 34 14.01 -7.57 1.64
N GLU A 35 14.92 -8.41 1.17
CA GLU A 35 15.33 -8.43 -0.24
C GLU A 35 14.19 -8.96 -1.13
N SER A 36 13.95 -8.30 -2.25
CA SER A 36 13.11 -8.81 -3.34
C SER A 36 13.78 -10.00 -4.03
N ASP A 37 13.03 -10.75 -4.82
CA ASP A 37 13.63 -11.73 -5.73
C ASP A 37 14.33 -10.96 -6.85
N ASN A 38 15.67 -10.93 -6.85
CA ASN A 38 16.41 -10.08 -7.79
C ASN A 38 16.19 -10.51 -9.25
N LEU A 39 15.91 -11.80 -9.51
CA LEU A 39 15.56 -12.22 -10.87
C LEU A 39 14.16 -11.73 -11.28
N ALA A 40 13.21 -11.73 -10.34
CA ALA A 40 11.87 -11.22 -10.61
C ALA A 40 11.92 -9.71 -10.84
N TRP A 41 12.78 -9.02 -10.08
CA TRP A 41 13.11 -7.62 -10.27
C TRP A 41 13.65 -7.35 -11.66
N ASP A 42 14.77 -7.97 -12.04
CA ASP A 42 15.41 -7.76 -13.35
C ASP A 42 14.39 -7.97 -14.48
N ARG A 43 13.53 -8.98 -14.32
CA ARG A 43 12.46 -9.25 -15.28
C ARG A 43 11.40 -8.15 -15.31
N SER A 44 10.99 -7.63 -14.16
CA SER A 44 10.04 -6.53 -14.06
C SER A 44 10.59 -5.25 -14.72
N ASP A 45 11.88 -4.96 -14.54
CA ASP A 45 12.58 -3.82 -15.17
C ASP A 45 12.65 -3.98 -16.70
N GLU A 46 12.99 -5.17 -17.19
CA GLU A 46 12.95 -5.47 -18.63
C GLU A 46 11.55 -5.25 -19.23
N LEU A 47 10.51 -5.70 -18.52
CA LEU A 47 9.12 -5.55 -18.94
C LEU A 47 8.69 -4.07 -18.88
N TRP A 48 9.14 -3.33 -17.88
CA TRP A 48 8.91 -1.90 -17.78
C TRP A 48 9.52 -1.14 -18.97
N GLU A 49 10.77 -1.41 -19.31
CA GLU A 49 11.39 -0.78 -20.48
C GLU A 49 10.64 -1.08 -21.78
N GLN A 50 10.14 -2.32 -21.92
CA GLN A 50 9.34 -2.73 -23.07
C GLN A 50 7.99 -2.01 -23.08
N ALA A 51 7.31 -1.92 -21.95
CA ALA A 51 6.05 -1.20 -21.79
C ALA A 51 6.22 0.29 -22.14
N VAL A 52 7.26 0.96 -21.61
CA VAL A 52 7.58 2.36 -21.92
C VAL A 52 7.80 2.57 -23.42
N LYS A 53 8.55 1.67 -24.07
CA LYS A 53 8.76 1.72 -25.53
C LYS A 53 7.44 1.54 -26.28
N GLN A 54 6.62 0.56 -25.88
CA GLN A 54 5.33 0.22 -26.49
C GLN A 54 4.31 1.36 -26.43
N VAL A 55 4.16 1.99 -25.25
CA VAL A 55 3.14 3.02 -25.00
C VAL A 55 3.47 4.32 -25.74
N ARG A 56 4.75 4.53 -26.09
CA ARG A 56 5.26 5.65 -26.89
C ARG A 56 5.22 5.41 -28.40
N LEU A 57 4.95 4.19 -28.86
CA LEU A 57 4.92 3.89 -30.30
C LEU A 57 3.89 4.76 -31.02
N SER A 58 4.25 5.31 -32.17
CA SER A 58 3.34 6.13 -32.98
C SER A 58 2.10 5.36 -33.46
N SER A 59 2.16 4.02 -33.54
CA SER A 59 0.98 3.18 -33.78
C SER A 59 0.04 3.19 -32.57
N THR A 60 0.57 3.04 -31.36
CA THR A 60 -0.20 3.10 -30.11
C THR A 60 -0.83 4.48 -29.93
N CYS A 61 -0.07 5.56 -30.07
CA CYS A 61 -0.59 6.93 -29.98
C CYS A 61 -1.74 7.19 -30.97
N ARG A 62 -1.55 6.83 -32.25
CA ARG A 62 -2.61 6.99 -33.28
C ARG A 62 -3.85 6.14 -32.98
N LYS A 63 -3.67 4.98 -32.35
CA LYS A 63 -4.77 4.13 -31.90
C LYS A 63 -5.59 4.82 -30.81
N ILE A 64 -4.92 5.42 -29.83
CA ILE A 64 -5.58 6.19 -28.75
C ILE A 64 -6.27 7.44 -29.31
N GLU A 65 -5.65 8.18 -30.24
CA GLU A 65 -6.30 9.32 -30.91
C GLU A 65 -7.54 8.89 -31.70
N ALA A 66 -7.46 7.79 -32.47
CA ALA A 66 -8.59 7.27 -33.21
C ALA A 66 -9.73 6.81 -32.28
N PHE A 67 -9.38 6.17 -31.16
CA PHE A 67 -10.33 5.84 -30.10
C PHE A 67 -10.99 7.09 -29.52
N ALA A 68 -10.20 8.09 -29.13
CA ALA A 68 -10.69 9.34 -28.56
C ALA A 68 -11.62 10.07 -29.53
N LYS A 69 -11.26 10.14 -30.82
CA LYS A 69 -12.09 10.72 -31.88
C LYS A 69 -13.45 10.03 -31.99
N ARG A 70 -13.49 8.70 -31.91
CA ARG A 70 -14.76 7.95 -31.94
C ARG A 70 -15.60 8.19 -30.70
N LYS A 71 -14.98 8.24 -29.53
CA LYS A 71 -15.68 8.40 -28.24
C LYS A 71 -16.20 9.81 -28.01
N LEU A 72 -15.39 10.82 -28.28
CA LEU A 72 -15.76 12.23 -28.12
C LEU A 72 -16.65 12.73 -29.26
N GLY A 73 -16.70 12.01 -30.40
CA GLY A 73 -17.54 12.39 -31.54
C GLY A 73 -17.00 13.57 -32.35
N GLU A 74 -15.74 13.95 -32.13
CA GLU A 74 -15.11 15.13 -32.74
C GLU A 74 -13.60 14.91 -32.98
N SER A 75 -12.93 15.90 -33.57
CA SER A 75 -11.48 15.85 -33.74
C SER A 75 -10.78 15.80 -32.38
N ALA A 76 -9.83 14.88 -32.25
CA ALA A 76 -9.09 14.61 -31.03
C ALA A 76 -7.61 14.47 -31.37
N THR A 77 -6.77 15.26 -30.71
CA THR A 77 -5.31 15.28 -30.93
C THR A 77 -4.57 14.96 -29.64
N LEU A 78 -3.57 14.09 -29.72
CA LEU A 78 -2.70 13.79 -28.59
C LEU A 78 -1.77 14.97 -28.31
N VAL A 79 -1.79 15.44 -27.07
CA VAL A 79 -0.84 16.41 -26.53
C VAL A 79 0.34 15.65 -25.92
N THR A 80 1.56 16.07 -26.26
CA THR A 80 2.79 15.46 -25.75
C THR A 80 3.48 16.38 -24.73
N PRO A 81 4.24 15.85 -23.76
CA PRO A 81 4.57 14.43 -23.56
C PRO A 81 3.42 13.61 -22.95
N ILE A 82 3.41 12.30 -23.21
CA ILE A 82 2.54 11.36 -22.47
C ILE A 82 3.06 11.20 -21.04
N ILE A 83 2.16 10.97 -20.09
CA ILE A 83 2.50 10.76 -18.69
C ILE A 83 2.54 9.25 -18.45
N ILE A 84 3.71 8.75 -18.06
CA ILE A 84 3.91 7.34 -17.77
C ILE A 84 4.12 7.24 -16.26
N GLY A 85 3.06 6.85 -15.56
CA GLY A 85 3.12 6.47 -14.17
C GLY A 85 3.41 4.98 -14.06
N GLY A 86 3.37 4.50 -12.82
CA GLY A 86 3.88 3.18 -12.56
C GLY A 86 3.02 2.01 -13.01
N PHE A 87 1.76 2.11 -12.63
CA PHE A 87 0.77 1.10 -12.98
C PHE A 87 -0.13 1.59 -14.11
N ASN A 88 -0.02 2.86 -14.52
CA ASN A 88 -0.92 3.48 -15.50
C ASN A 88 -0.19 4.46 -16.42
N VAL A 89 -0.70 4.60 -17.64
CA VAL A 89 -0.26 5.59 -18.63
C VAL A 89 -1.43 6.53 -18.92
N LEU A 90 -1.15 7.83 -18.97
CA LEU A 90 -2.13 8.86 -19.27
C LEU A 90 -1.78 9.55 -20.59
N TYR A 91 -2.74 9.54 -21.50
CA TYR A 91 -2.69 10.23 -22.78
C TYR A 91 -3.55 11.49 -22.70
N THR A 92 -2.91 12.66 -22.73
CA THR A 92 -3.62 13.95 -22.76
C THR A 92 -4.19 14.18 -24.15
N ILE A 93 -5.51 14.27 -24.27
CA ILE A 93 -6.22 14.51 -25.52
C ILE A 93 -6.84 15.90 -25.50
N GLN A 94 -6.55 16.68 -26.53
CA GLN A 94 -7.22 17.93 -26.81
C GLN A 94 -8.34 17.69 -27.82
N SER A 95 -9.54 18.16 -27.50
CA SER A 95 -10.67 18.21 -28.45
C SER A 95 -10.78 19.61 -29.07
N GLU A 96 -11.33 19.69 -30.29
CA GLU A 96 -11.47 20.97 -31.00
C GLU A 96 -12.60 21.87 -30.46
N SER A 97 -13.68 21.29 -29.92
CA SER A 97 -14.86 22.06 -29.46
C SER A 97 -14.91 22.32 -27.96
N SER A 98 -14.11 21.61 -27.16
CA SER A 98 -14.06 21.80 -25.71
C SER A 98 -12.95 22.78 -25.29
N SER A 99 -13.19 23.54 -24.23
CA SER A 99 -12.22 24.51 -23.69
C SER A 99 -11.11 23.86 -22.84
N GLY A 100 -11.09 22.53 -22.71
CA GLY A 100 -10.19 21.80 -21.81
C GLY A 100 -9.75 20.45 -22.38
N ASN A 101 -8.64 19.93 -21.87
CA ASN A 101 -8.15 18.61 -22.26
C ASN A 101 -8.82 17.51 -21.42
N VAL A 102 -8.75 16.28 -21.91
CA VAL A 102 -9.08 15.08 -21.13
C VAL A 102 -7.86 14.16 -21.05
N LEU A 103 -7.78 13.37 -20.00
CA LEU A 103 -6.77 12.32 -19.83
C LEU A 103 -7.42 10.98 -20.07
N ILE A 104 -6.90 10.22 -21.05
CA ILE A 104 -7.23 8.81 -21.22
C ILE A 104 -6.21 8.02 -20.40
N ARG A 105 -6.65 7.48 -19.27
CA ARG A 105 -5.86 6.67 -18.33
C ARG A 105 -6.07 5.19 -18.66
N LEU A 106 -4.99 4.47 -18.90
CA LEU A 106 -4.98 3.02 -19.13
C LEU A 106 -3.98 2.35 -18.19
N PRO A 107 -4.19 1.08 -17.80
CA PRO A 107 -3.15 0.29 -17.14
C PRO A 107 -1.89 0.20 -17.99
N CYS A 108 -0.73 0.34 -17.34
CA CYS A 108 0.56 0.14 -17.96
C CYS A 108 0.73 -1.36 -18.29
N PRO A 109 1.05 -1.71 -19.55
CA PRO A 109 1.27 -3.10 -19.96
C PRO A 109 2.28 -3.80 -19.05
N ASP A 110 1.99 -5.06 -18.72
CA ASP A 110 2.84 -5.95 -17.90
C ASP A 110 3.14 -5.51 -16.45
N GLN A 111 2.80 -4.28 -16.07
CA GLN A 111 2.99 -3.76 -14.71
C GLN A 111 1.76 -3.94 -13.82
N ALA A 112 0.56 -3.71 -14.37
CA ALA A 112 -0.68 -3.79 -13.62
C ALA A 112 -1.15 -5.25 -13.46
N VAL A 113 -1.27 -5.69 -12.22
CA VAL A 113 -1.91 -6.95 -11.85
C VAL A 113 -3.42 -6.73 -11.77
N PHE A 114 -4.19 -7.63 -12.40
CA PHE A 114 -5.65 -7.52 -12.52
C PHE A 114 -6.13 -6.18 -13.14
N PRO A 115 -5.63 -5.82 -14.34
CA PRO A 115 -5.80 -4.48 -14.91
C PRO A 115 -7.27 -4.06 -15.05
N THR A 116 -8.16 -5.00 -15.41
CA THR A 116 -9.59 -4.72 -15.54
C THR A 116 -10.24 -4.44 -14.17
N GLU A 117 -10.11 -5.36 -13.21
CA GLU A 117 -10.69 -5.18 -11.86
C GLU A 117 -10.18 -3.90 -11.20
N LYS A 118 -8.87 -3.65 -11.29
CA LYS A 118 -8.22 -2.46 -10.75
C LYS A 118 -8.79 -1.17 -11.35
N THR A 119 -8.90 -1.09 -12.67
CA THR A 119 -9.38 0.13 -13.37
C THR A 119 -10.85 0.40 -13.06
N LEU A 120 -11.69 -0.64 -13.06
CA LEU A 120 -13.11 -0.50 -12.77
C LEU A 120 -13.37 -0.18 -11.29
N ALA A 121 -12.58 -0.74 -10.37
CA ALA A 121 -12.64 -0.42 -8.95
C ALA A 121 -12.20 1.03 -8.66
N GLU A 122 -11.17 1.52 -9.35
CA GLU A 122 -10.75 2.92 -9.27
C GLU A 122 -11.88 3.85 -9.72
N ALA A 123 -12.48 3.58 -10.88
CA ALA A 123 -13.60 4.36 -11.42
C ALA A 123 -14.83 4.37 -10.50
N ALA A 124 -15.20 3.21 -9.96
CA ALA A 124 -16.29 3.07 -8.99
C ALA A 124 -15.99 3.85 -7.69
N THR A 125 -14.74 3.83 -7.23
CA THR A 125 -14.32 4.55 -6.02
C THR A 125 -14.39 6.07 -6.22
N VAL A 126 -13.83 6.58 -7.33
CA VAL A 126 -13.91 8.01 -7.68
C VAL A 126 -15.35 8.48 -7.74
N THR A 127 -16.20 7.73 -8.44
CA THR A 127 -17.62 8.07 -8.59
C THR A 127 -18.33 8.06 -7.23
N TYR A 128 -18.08 7.04 -6.40
CA TYR A 128 -18.65 6.95 -5.07
C TYR A 128 -18.24 8.14 -4.18
N ILE A 129 -16.94 8.47 -4.11
CA ILE A 129 -16.42 9.57 -3.29
C ILE A 129 -17.04 10.90 -3.71
N SER A 130 -17.13 11.15 -5.02
CA SER A 130 -17.73 12.38 -5.57
C SER A 130 -19.20 12.58 -5.19
N GLN A 131 -19.92 11.48 -4.93
CA GLN A 131 -21.36 11.49 -4.63
C GLN A 131 -21.66 11.54 -3.13
N HIS A 132 -20.76 11.02 -2.29
CA HIS A 132 -21.03 10.77 -0.86
C HIS A 132 -20.15 11.59 0.08
N THR A 133 -19.19 12.36 -0.45
CA THR A 133 -18.26 13.16 0.35
C THR A 133 -18.05 14.54 -0.28
N GLN A 134 -17.39 15.43 0.45
CA GLN A 134 -16.91 16.73 -0.05
C GLN A 134 -15.45 16.66 -0.55
N LEU A 135 -14.82 15.48 -0.56
CA LEU A 135 -13.46 15.32 -1.06
C LEU A 135 -13.46 15.55 -2.58
N PRO A 136 -12.76 16.59 -3.08
CA PRO A 136 -12.67 16.79 -4.52
C PRO A 136 -11.86 15.65 -5.14
N VAL A 137 -12.40 15.03 -6.19
CA VAL A 137 -11.79 13.93 -6.95
C VAL A 137 -11.94 14.18 -8.44
N PRO A 138 -11.11 13.55 -9.30
CA PRO A 138 -11.19 13.71 -10.75
C PRO A 138 -12.60 13.49 -11.28
N LYS A 139 -13.06 14.42 -12.12
CA LYS A 139 -14.34 14.27 -12.81
C LYS A 139 -14.22 13.18 -13.86
N LEU A 140 -14.93 12.09 -13.62
CA LEU A 140 -15.00 10.96 -14.54
C LEU A 140 -15.96 11.26 -15.70
N VAL A 141 -15.47 11.16 -16.94
CA VAL A 141 -16.26 11.31 -18.16
C VAL A 141 -16.83 9.97 -18.60
N GLU A 142 -15.99 8.94 -18.66
CA GLU A 142 -16.37 7.59 -19.06
C GLU A 142 -15.37 6.57 -18.51
N HIS A 143 -15.82 5.35 -18.22
CA HIS A 143 -14.96 4.23 -17.89
C HIS A 143 -15.59 2.92 -18.41
N VAL A 144 -14.86 2.14 -19.20
CA VAL A 144 -15.33 0.87 -19.76
C VAL A 144 -14.11 -0.02 -20.07
N THR A 145 -14.34 -1.31 -20.34
CA THR A 145 -13.40 -2.15 -21.08
C THR A 145 -13.70 -2.07 -22.58
N ASP A 146 -12.84 -1.40 -23.33
CA ASP A 146 -12.91 -1.35 -24.79
C ASP A 146 -12.23 -2.57 -25.41
N SER A 147 -12.77 -3.06 -26.53
CA SER A 147 -12.22 -4.25 -27.21
C SER A 147 -10.87 -4.00 -27.88
N GLU A 148 -10.54 -2.75 -28.18
CA GLU A 148 -9.33 -2.35 -28.87
C GLU A 148 -8.22 -1.94 -27.89
N ILE A 149 -8.54 -1.09 -26.91
CA ILE A 149 -7.54 -0.50 -26.00
C ILE A 149 -7.55 -1.10 -24.59
N GLY A 150 -8.50 -2.00 -24.29
CA GLY A 150 -8.63 -2.62 -22.97
C GLY A 150 -9.37 -1.73 -21.96
N PRO A 151 -9.20 -1.97 -20.65
CA PRO A 151 -9.81 -1.14 -19.61
C PRO A 151 -9.22 0.27 -19.60
N PHE A 152 -10.08 1.29 -19.50
CA PHE A 152 -9.67 2.69 -19.47
C PHE A 152 -10.59 3.54 -18.60
N MET A 153 -10.10 4.73 -18.23
CA MET A 153 -10.87 5.84 -17.68
C MET A 153 -10.59 7.10 -18.49
N ILE A 154 -11.60 7.91 -18.75
CA ILE A 154 -11.48 9.27 -19.28
C ILE A 154 -11.80 10.23 -18.15
N ILE A 155 -10.83 11.05 -17.76
CA ILE A 155 -10.97 12.05 -16.70
C ILE A 155 -10.68 13.44 -17.25
N GLU A 156 -11.27 14.46 -16.63
CA GLU A 156 -10.96 15.87 -16.95
C GLU A 156 -9.49 16.20 -16.62
N ASP A 157 -8.82 16.98 -17.48
CA ASP A 157 -7.45 17.44 -17.23
C ASP A 157 -7.44 18.84 -16.59
N LEU A 158 -7.03 18.95 -15.34
CA LEU A 158 -6.92 20.25 -14.64
C LEU A 158 -5.71 21.11 -15.05
N ALA A 159 -4.83 20.60 -15.92
CA ALA A 159 -3.54 21.18 -16.35
C ALA A 159 -2.51 21.46 -15.23
N THR A 160 -2.94 21.66 -13.99
CA THR A 160 -2.08 21.69 -12.79
C THR A 160 -1.67 20.29 -12.39
N ARG A 161 -0.47 20.19 -11.82
CA ARG A 161 0.13 18.92 -11.39
C ARG A 161 0.94 19.06 -10.11
N ARG A 162 0.79 20.18 -9.41
CA ARG A 162 1.48 20.45 -8.16
C ARG A 162 0.85 19.61 -7.06
N GLY A 163 1.57 18.58 -6.59
CA GLY A 163 1.13 17.73 -5.50
C GLY A 163 1.51 18.32 -4.13
N MET A 164 0.76 17.98 -3.08
CA MET A 164 1.03 18.43 -1.72
C MET A 164 2.39 17.92 -1.21
N GLY A 165 2.79 16.71 -1.62
CA GLY A 165 4.13 16.18 -1.34
C GLY A 165 5.26 17.08 -1.87
N GLN A 166 5.11 17.65 -3.07
CA GLN A 166 6.11 18.56 -3.65
C GLN A 166 6.25 19.88 -2.86
N ALA A 167 5.19 20.32 -2.17
CA ALA A 167 5.26 21.49 -1.31
C ALA A 167 6.00 21.23 0.01
N LEU A 168 6.10 19.96 0.41
CA LEU A 168 6.67 19.51 1.69
C LEU A 168 8.06 18.91 1.53
N GLU A 169 8.43 18.44 0.34
CA GLU A 169 9.70 17.76 0.12
C GLU A 169 10.92 18.68 0.25
N ALA A 170 12.03 18.08 0.66
CA ALA A 170 13.35 18.68 0.55
C ALA A 170 13.73 18.85 -0.93
N PRO A 171 14.52 19.88 -1.28
CA PRO A 171 15.11 19.97 -2.61
C PRO A 171 15.94 18.71 -2.91
N ARG A 172 15.86 18.22 -4.14
CA ARG A 172 16.60 17.06 -4.63
C ARG A 172 17.36 17.39 -5.89
N GLU A 173 18.55 16.82 -6.03
CA GLU A 173 19.36 16.97 -7.23
C GLU A 173 18.85 16.05 -8.36
N ASP A 174 18.53 14.80 -8.01
CA ASP A 174 17.83 13.85 -8.90
C ASP A 174 16.37 13.68 -8.45
N LEU A 175 15.43 13.84 -9.38
CA LEU A 175 14.01 13.58 -9.11
C LEU A 175 13.72 12.09 -8.88
N ASN A 176 14.68 11.23 -9.21
CA ASN A 176 14.67 9.81 -8.87
C ASN A 176 15.08 9.53 -7.41
N ASP A 177 15.67 10.48 -6.67
CA ASP A 177 16.02 10.30 -5.24
C ASP A 177 14.78 10.36 -4.35
N THR A 178 14.77 9.72 -3.17
CA THR A 178 13.51 9.59 -2.40
C THR A 178 13.01 10.95 -1.95
N ALA A 179 11.72 11.21 -2.15
CA ALA A 179 11.12 12.40 -1.57
C ALA A 179 11.09 12.23 -0.05
N VAL A 180 11.79 13.12 0.67
CA VAL A 180 11.77 13.18 2.13
C VAL A 180 11.21 14.51 2.57
N LEU A 181 10.48 14.51 3.69
CA LEU A 181 9.99 15.74 4.31
C LEU A 181 11.16 16.69 4.58
N ARG A 182 11.01 17.95 4.17
CA ARG A 182 12.02 18.98 4.38
C ARG A 182 12.34 19.15 5.88
N PRO A 183 13.58 18.92 6.33
CA PRO A 183 13.91 18.95 7.76
C PRO A 183 13.71 20.32 8.43
N ASP A 184 13.97 21.41 7.69
CA ASP A 184 13.87 22.80 8.15
C ASP A 184 12.51 23.46 7.81
N ILE A 185 11.50 22.68 7.43
CA ILE A 185 10.16 23.21 7.21
C ILE A 185 9.62 23.86 8.49
N SER A 186 9.05 25.07 8.37
CA SER A 186 8.43 25.72 9.51
C SER A 186 7.20 24.94 9.96
N GLU A 187 7.01 24.78 11.28
CA GLU A 187 5.84 24.10 11.85
C GLU A 187 4.51 24.69 11.35
N ALA A 188 4.44 26.01 11.18
CA ALA A 188 3.23 26.68 10.68
C ALA A 188 2.84 26.20 9.27
N LYS A 189 3.83 26.09 8.36
CA LYS A 189 3.63 25.61 6.99
C LYS A 189 3.31 24.12 6.94
N LEU A 190 3.98 23.32 7.77
CA LEU A 190 3.70 21.89 7.86
C LEU A 190 2.26 21.66 8.36
N LYS A 191 1.91 22.31 9.48
CA LYS A 191 0.57 22.24 10.06
C LYS A 191 -0.51 22.69 9.07
N SER A 192 -0.32 23.80 8.35
CA SER A 192 -1.34 24.30 7.42
C SER A 192 -1.68 23.30 6.31
N LEU A 193 -0.66 22.61 5.76
CA LEU A 193 -0.87 21.57 4.76
C LEU A 193 -1.43 20.28 5.36
N TYR A 194 -1.02 19.92 6.58
CA TYR A 194 -1.63 18.81 7.31
C TYR A 194 -3.10 19.05 7.65
N VAL A 195 -3.52 20.29 7.92
CA VAL A 195 -4.94 20.64 8.11
C VAL A 195 -5.73 20.37 6.82
N GLU A 196 -5.22 20.80 5.67
CA GLU A 196 -5.83 20.49 4.36
C GLU A 196 -5.94 18.98 4.12
N MET A 197 -4.86 18.23 4.39
CA MET A 197 -4.87 16.77 4.23
C MET A 197 -5.76 16.06 5.25
N ALA A 198 -5.86 16.57 6.48
CA ALA A 198 -6.75 16.04 7.52
C ALA A 198 -8.22 16.16 7.11
N ARG A 199 -8.62 17.27 6.45
CA ARG A 199 -9.95 17.40 5.83
C ARG A 199 -10.21 16.28 4.83
N CYS A 200 -9.24 15.98 3.96
CA CYS A 200 -9.38 14.89 3.00
C CYS A 200 -9.51 13.51 3.65
N VAL A 201 -8.65 13.20 4.64
CA VAL A 201 -8.71 11.94 5.39
C VAL A 201 -10.05 11.79 6.12
N LEU A 202 -10.54 12.87 6.71
CA LEU A 202 -11.81 12.87 7.43
C LEU A 202 -13.00 12.60 6.48
N GLN A 203 -13.00 13.22 5.29
CA GLN A 203 -14.02 12.96 4.26
C GLN A 203 -13.97 11.50 3.78
N LEU A 204 -12.77 10.96 3.56
CA LEU A 204 -12.60 9.56 3.13
C LEU A 204 -13.04 8.57 4.20
N ALA A 205 -12.85 8.91 5.47
CA ALA A 205 -13.25 8.08 6.59
C ALA A 205 -14.77 8.00 6.75
N GLN A 206 -15.54 9.02 6.36
CA GLN A 206 -16.98 9.11 6.67
C GLN A 206 -17.83 7.93 6.16
N PRO A 207 -17.72 7.49 4.90
CA PRO A 207 -18.60 6.44 4.37
C PRO A 207 -18.39 5.09 5.08
N THR A 208 -19.50 4.43 5.38
CA THR A 208 -19.52 3.11 6.03
C THR A 208 -20.13 2.06 5.13
N PHE A 209 -19.59 0.85 5.19
CA PHE A 209 -19.97 -0.27 4.33
C PHE A 209 -20.24 -1.54 5.14
N PRO A 210 -21.09 -2.45 4.62
CA PRO A 210 -21.47 -3.66 5.34
C PRO A 210 -20.41 -4.77 5.31
N CYS A 211 -19.54 -4.80 4.29
CA CYS A 211 -18.50 -5.82 4.13
C CYS A 211 -17.22 -5.22 3.52
N ILE A 212 -16.11 -5.94 3.64
CA ILE A 212 -14.80 -5.63 3.07
C ILE A 212 -14.73 -6.16 1.62
N GLY A 213 -14.21 -5.33 0.71
CA GLY A 213 -14.12 -5.64 -0.71
C GLY A 213 -13.86 -4.40 -1.57
N ALA A 214 -13.82 -4.58 -2.89
CA ALA A 214 -13.76 -3.47 -3.83
C ALA A 214 -15.17 -3.01 -4.25
N LEU A 215 -15.30 -1.70 -4.47
CA LEU A 215 -16.51 -1.11 -5.03
C LEU A 215 -16.69 -1.52 -6.49
N VAL A 216 -17.93 -1.85 -6.84
CA VAL A 216 -18.35 -2.17 -8.19
C VAL A 216 -19.59 -1.33 -8.51
N GLU A 217 -19.57 -0.65 -9.65
CA GLU A 217 -20.76 0.01 -10.18
C GLU A 217 -21.73 -1.04 -10.73
N ILE A 218 -22.94 -1.10 -10.17
CA ILE A 218 -23.99 -2.06 -10.57
C ILE A 218 -25.03 -1.44 -11.50
N ALA A 219 -25.13 -0.12 -11.49
CA ALA A 219 -25.94 0.72 -12.35
C ALA A 219 -25.35 2.14 -12.31
N PRO A 220 -25.61 3.01 -13.30
CA PRO A 220 -25.04 4.37 -13.32
C PRO A 220 -25.20 5.11 -11.99
N GLY A 221 -24.08 5.42 -11.34
CA GLY A 221 -23.99 6.09 -10.05
C GLY A 221 -24.40 5.24 -8.83
N SER A 222 -24.61 3.94 -8.98
CA SER A 222 -24.95 3.02 -7.89
C SER A 222 -23.86 1.99 -7.69
N HIS A 223 -23.30 1.95 -6.48
CA HIS A 223 -22.14 1.12 -6.16
C HIS A 223 -22.46 0.14 -5.04
N LYS A 224 -21.86 -1.04 -5.11
CA LYS A 224 -21.87 -2.04 -4.03
C LYS A 224 -20.47 -2.61 -3.84
N VAL A 225 -20.21 -3.11 -2.64
CA VAL A 225 -19.00 -3.88 -2.35
C VAL A 225 -19.23 -5.31 -2.85
N LEU A 226 -18.66 -5.63 -4.01
CA LEU A 226 -18.83 -6.93 -4.68
C LEU A 226 -17.52 -7.49 -5.24
N GLY A 227 -16.50 -6.66 -5.42
CA GLY A 227 -15.20 -7.10 -5.91
C GLY A 227 -14.29 -7.55 -4.77
N ARG A 228 -13.24 -8.31 -5.10
CA ARG A 228 -12.15 -8.56 -4.16
C ARG A 228 -11.32 -7.29 -3.95
N PRO A 229 -10.74 -7.08 -2.76
CA PRO A 229 -9.69 -6.08 -2.61
C PRO A 229 -8.54 -6.38 -3.58
N VAL A 230 -8.13 -5.38 -4.36
CA VAL A 230 -6.91 -5.43 -5.19
C VAL A 230 -5.90 -4.51 -4.53
N THR A 231 -5.05 -5.08 -3.67
CA THR A 231 -4.10 -4.30 -2.85
C THR A 231 -2.80 -4.00 -3.60
N LEU A 232 -2.10 -2.95 -3.19
CA LEU A 232 -0.76 -2.65 -3.72
C LEU A 232 0.22 -3.80 -3.41
N ASN A 233 0.08 -4.44 -2.24
CA ASN A 233 0.91 -5.56 -1.84
C ASN A 233 0.75 -6.77 -2.78
N MET A 234 -0.49 -7.07 -3.21
CA MET A 234 -0.75 -8.12 -4.20
C MET A 234 -0.03 -7.86 -5.52
N ASN A 235 -0.03 -6.60 -5.99
CA ASN A 235 0.69 -6.23 -7.21
C ASN A 235 2.20 -6.46 -7.04
N ASN A 236 2.77 -5.93 -5.96
CA ASN A 236 4.19 -6.07 -5.65
C ASN A 236 4.59 -7.54 -5.50
N MET A 237 3.77 -8.37 -4.84
CA MET A 237 4.01 -9.80 -4.65
C MET A 237 4.16 -10.56 -5.98
N VAL A 238 3.38 -10.20 -7.01
CA VAL A 238 3.54 -10.79 -8.35
C VAL A 238 4.81 -10.29 -9.02
N GLN A 239 5.05 -8.98 -9.01
CA GLN A 239 6.13 -8.36 -9.78
C GLN A 239 7.51 -8.64 -9.17
N LEU A 240 7.62 -8.54 -7.84
CA LEU A 240 8.89 -8.53 -7.11
C LEU A 240 9.22 -9.86 -6.41
N SER A 241 8.25 -10.78 -6.33
CA SER A 241 8.43 -12.10 -5.70
C SER A 241 7.92 -13.26 -6.56
N SER A 242 7.45 -13.01 -7.79
CA SER A 242 6.88 -14.02 -8.69
C SER A 242 5.76 -14.87 -8.06
N ILE A 243 4.99 -14.31 -7.14
CA ILE A 243 3.94 -15.06 -6.44
C ILE A 243 2.78 -15.34 -7.40
N PRO A 244 2.30 -16.60 -7.52
CA PRO A 244 1.21 -16.92 -8.43
C PRO A 244 -0.08 -16.18 -8.06
N LYS A 245 -0.73 -15.58 -9.06
CA LYS A 245 -2.00 -14.86 -8.91
C LYS A 245 -3.12 -15.71 -8.28
N SER A 246 -3.04 -17.04 -8.41
CA SER A 246 -3.99 -18.00 -7.83
C SER A 246 -3.92 -18.10 -6.31
N ILE A 247 -2.90 -17.53 -5.67
CA ILE A 247 -2.77 -17.48 -4.21
C ILE A 247 -3.65 -16.38 -3.60
N PHE A 248 -4.01 -15.37 -4.39
CA PHE A 248 -4.86 -14.28 -3.92
C PHE A 248 -6.34 -14.66 -3.91
N PRO A 249 -7.19 -13.92 -3.16
CA PRO A 249 -8.64 -14.13 -3.16
C PRO A 249 -9.20 -14.20 -4.58
N SER A 250 -10.17 -15.09 -4.83
CA SER A 250 -10.79 -15.20 -6.15
C SER A 250 -11.61 -13.95 -6.49
N GLU A 251 -11.77 -13.67 -7.78
CA GLU A 251 -12.62 -12.56 -8.24
C GLU A 251 -14.02 -12.64 -7.61
N GLY A 252 -14.56 -11.50 -7.16
CA GLY A 252 -15.84 -11.40 -6.48
C GLY A 252 -15.85 -11.78 -4.99
N THR A 253 -14.71 -12.12 -4.39
CA THR A 253 -14.64 -12.46 -2.95
C THR A 253 -14.78 -11.20 -2.08
N THR A 254 -15.67 -11.24 -1.08
CA THR A 254 -15.83 -10.21 -0.05
C THR A 254 -15.71 -10.82 1.35
N TYR A 255 -15.55 -10.00 2.39
CA TYR A 255 -15.41 -10.47 3.78
C TYR A 255 -16.36 -9.73 4.71
N GLU A 256 -17.07 -10.49 5.54
CA GLU A 256 -18.04 -9.97 6.50
C GLU A 256 -17.38 -9.49 7.81
N THR A 257 -16.11 -9.83 8.05
CA THR A 257 -15.41 -9.49 9.29
C THR A 257 -13.99 -8.98 9.06
N ALA A 258 -13.52 -8.11 9.95
CA ALA A 258 -12.13 -7.65 10.02
C ALA A 258 -11.16 -8.84 10.20
N ASP A 259 -11.50 -9.80 11.08
CA ASP A 259 -10.71 -11.01 11.33
C ASP A 259 -10.52 -11.86 10.08
N GLY A 260 -11.58 -11.98 9.27
CA GLY A 260 -11.52 -12.66 7.98
C GLY A 260 -10.47 -12.03 7.07
N TRP A 261 -10.43 -10.69 7.00
CA TRP A 261 -9.43 -9.99 6.20
C TRP A 261 -8.02 -10.08 6.79
N TYR A 262 -7.83 -9.92 8.10
CA TYR A 262 -6.52 -10.12 8.74
C TYR A 262 -5.97 -11.54 8.52
N THR A 263 -6.84 -12.55 8.47
CA THR A 263 -6.44 -13.92 8.14
C THR A 263 -5.89 -14.03 6.71
N VAL A 264 -6.49 -13.32 5.75
CA VAL A 264 -6.00 -13.24 4.36
C VAL A 264 -4.67 -12.50 4.29
N LEU A 265 -4.55 -11.35 4.97
CA LEU A 265 -3.29 -10.60 5.08
C LEU A 265 -2.17 -11.49 5.63
N ALA A 266 -2.42 -12.21 6.73
CA ALA A 266 -1.45 -13.14 7.30
C ALA A 266 -1.11 -14.32 6.37
N GLY A 267 -2.10 -14.81 5.60
CA GLY A 267 -1.89 -15.80 4.55
C GLY A 267 -0.92 -15.32 3.47
N MET A 268 -1.06 -14.05 3.05
CA MET A 268 -0.14 -13.43 2.10
C MET A 268 1.28 -13.30 2.65
N GLN A 269 1.46 -13.04 3.96
CA GLN A 269 2.78 -13.02 4.58
C GLN A 269 3.47 -14.39 4.52
N ILE A 270 2.73 -15.47 4.80
CA ILE A 270 3.22 -16.85 4.67
C ILE A 270 3.54 -17.16 3.19
N ALA A 271 2.67 -16.75 2.27
CA ALA A 271 2.84 -16.97 0.85
C ALA A 271 4.16 -16.37 0.33
N THR A 272 4.56 -15.18 0.79
CA THR A 272 5.86 -14.60 0.41
C THR A 272 7.02 -15.51 0.80
N LEU A 273 7.05 -16.04 2.02
CA LEU A 273 8.09 -16.98 2.44
C LEU A 273 8.08 -18.27 1.61
N ILE A 274 6.90 -18.78 1.27
CA ILE A 274 6.76 -20.04 0.51
C ILE A 274 7.17 -19.86 -0.95
N PHE A 275 6.68 -18.83 -1.63
CA PHE A 275 6.73 -18.73 -3.09
C PHE A 275 7.86 -17.86 -3.62
N GLN A 276 8.38 -16.91 -2.83
CA GLN A 276 9.58 -16.19 -3.25
C GLN A 276 10.76 -17.18 -3.25
N HIS A 277 11.27 -17.46 -4.44
CA HIS A 277 12.27 -18.51 -4.65
C HIS A 277 13.67 -17.99 -4.32
N ASN A 278 14.03 -16.83 -4.89
CA ASN A 278 15.35 -16.25 -4.71
C ASN A 278 15.35 -15.23 -3.57
N ASP A 279 16.49 -15.12 -2.89
CA ASP A 279 16.83 -14.02 -1.99
C ASP A 279 15.89 -13.86 -0.76
N MET A 280 14.93 -14.78 -0.56
CA MET A 280 13.99 -14.77 0.56
C MET A 280 14.66 -15.12 1.90
N VAL A 281 15.68 -15.99 1.90
CA VAL A 281 16.38 -16.44 3.11
C VAL A 281 17.89 -16.46 2.90
N SER A 282 18.63 -16.16 3.95
CA SER A 282 20.11 -16.06 3.93
C SER A 282 20.82 -17.16 4.73
N SER A 283 20.09 -17.87 5.60
CA SER A 283 20.56 -19.01 6.37
C SER A 283 19.36 -19.84 6.85
N GLU A 284 19.62 -21.03 7.39
CA GLU A 284 18.58 -21.82 8.01
C GLU A 284 17.92 -21.10 9.21
N ASP A 285 18.72 -20.46 10.07
CA ASP A 285 18.21 -19.68 11.20
C ASP A 285 17.34 -18.50 10.77
N ASP A 286 17.76 -17.78 9.72
CA ASP A 286 16.94 -16.72 9.12
C ASP A 286 15.60 -17.26 8.60
N CYS A 287 15.62 -18.42 7.93
CA CYS A 287 14.40 -19.10 7.49
C CYS A 287 13.49 -19.49 8.68
N ARG A 288 14.04 -20.03 9.77
CA ARG A 288 13.27 -20.38 10.98
C ARG A 288 12.69 -19.12 11.66
N THR A 289 13.45 -18.03 11.71
CA THR A 289 13.01 -16.71 12.22
C THR A 289 11.85 -16.16 11.42
N LYS A 290 11.94 -16.18 10.10
CA LYS A 290 10.85 -15.79 9.19
C LYS A 290 9.62 -16.67 9.32
N TYR A 291 9.83 -17.97 9.50
CA TYR A 291 8.77 -18.96 9.66
C TYR A 291 7.98 -18.75 10.96
N VAL A 292 8.67 -18.68 12.10
CA VAL A 292 8.05 -18.55 13.41
C VAL A 292 7.21 -17.27 13.49
N ALA A 293 7.75 -16.13 13.04
CA ALA A 293 7.01 -14.86 13.01
C ALA A 293 5.69 -14.97 12.23
N ARG A 294 5.75 -15.54 11.02
CA ARG A 294 4.59 -15.70 10.13
C ARG A 294 3.55 -16.67 10.67
N GLN A 295 3.95 -17.79 11.28
CA GLN A 295 3.00 -18.72 11.91
C GLN A 295 2.31 -18.09 13.11
N LEU A 296 3.07 -17.43 13.99
CA LEU A 296 2.52 -16.78 15.17
C LEU A 296 1.55 -15.67 14.78
N PHE A 297 1.91 -14.84 13.80
CA PHE A 297 1.04 -13.80 13.25
C PHE A 297 -0.25 -14.39 12.65
N ARG A 298 -0.13 -15.43 11.81
CA ARG A 298 -1.27 -16.13 11.22
C ARG A 298 -2.18 -16.78 12.26
N ARG A 299 -1.62 -17.34 13.31
CA ARG A 299 -2.38 -17.94 14.41
C ARG A 299 -3.18 -16.88 15.16
N LEU A 300 -2.57 -15.74 15.48
CA LEU A 300 -3.28 -14.61 16.09
C LEU A 300 -4.41 -14.09 15.18
N ALA A 301 -4.17 -14.00 13.87
CA ALA A 301 -5.20 -13.61 12.90
C ALA A 301 -6.39 -14.58 12.93
N LYS A 302 -6.13 -15.89 12.86
CA LYS A 302 -7.18 -16.93 12.91
C LYS A 302 -7.93 -16.98 14.24
N GLN A 303 -7.34 -16.48 15.32
CA GLN A 303 -7.96 -16.41 16.64
C GLN A 303 -8.77 -15.12 16.85
N GLY A 304 -8.85 -14.24 15.84
CA GLY A 304 -9.51 -12.94 15.96
C GLY A 304 -8.80 -11.97 16.90
N ARG A 305 -7.49 -12.16 17.11
CA ARG A 305 -6.73 -11.39 18.11
C ARG A 305 -6.07 -10.14 17.55
N LEU A 306 -5.83 -10.09 16.25
CA LEU A 306 -5.18 -8.94 15.62
C LEU A 306 -6.10 -7.73 15.53
N SER A 307 -7.39 -7.93 15.24
CA SER A 307 -8.37 -6.86 15.08
C SER A 307 -8.66 -6.06 16.36
N ASP A 308 -8.47 -6.70 17.52
CA ASP A 308 -8.64 -6.11 18.86
C ASP A 308 -7.32 -5.66 19.51
N PHE A 309 -6.16 -6.01 18.95
CA PHE A 309 -4.86 -5.67 19.54
C PHE A 309 -4.73 -4.16 19.74
N GLY A 310 -4.30 -3.73 20.94
CA GLY A 310 -4.07 -2.31 21.21
C GLY A 310 -5.35 -1.45 21.24
N PHE A 311 -6.52 -2.06 21.42
CA PHE A 311 -7.78 -1.41 21.83
C PHE A 311 -8.15 -1.82 23.27
N ALA A 312 -9.18 -1.20 23.84
CA ALA A 312 -9.65 -1.47 25.20
C ALA A 312 -10.04 -2.95 25.43
N GLU A 313 -10.44 -3.64 24.38
CA GLU A 313 -10.83 -5.05 24.34
C GLU A 313 -9.62 -6.01 24.30
N ASP A 314 -8.40 -5.52 24.05
CA ASP A 314 -7.18 -6.32 24.11
C ASP A 314 -6.97 -6.86 25.52
N ASN A 315 -7.20 -8.15 25.70
CA ASN A 315 -7.03 -8.87 26.96
C ASN A 315 -6.00 -10.00 26.88
N TRP A 316 -5.28 -10.10 25.76
CA TRP A 316 -4.42 -11.26 25.47
C TRP A 316 -2.96 -10.87 25.32
N SER A 317 -2.66 -9.69 24.80
CA SER A 317 -1.30 -9.26 24.51
C SER A 317 -0.50 -9.01 25.79
N ALA A 318 0.83 -9.00 25.68
CA ALA A 318 1.67 -8.60 26.81
C ALA A 318 1.56 -7.09 27.07
N TYR A 319 1.31 -6.30 26.02
CA TYR A 319 1.07 -4.87 26.13
C TYR A 319 -0.12 -4.59 27.06
N SER A 320 -1.29 -5.20 26.82
CA SER A 320 -2.51 -4.93 27.62
C SER A 320 -2.41 -5.33 29.09
N ARG A 321 -1.55 -6.31 29.42
CA ARG A 321 -1.30 -6.70 30.83
C ARG A 321 -0.53 -5.64 31.62
N ASN A 322 0.26 -4.81 30.93
CA ASN A 322 1.11 -3.80 31.55
C ASN A 322 0.49 -2.40 31.41
N VAL A 323 -0.04 -2.09 30.23
CA VAL A 323 -0.61 -0.80 29.85
C VAL A 323 -1.88 -1.06 29.04
N GLY A 324 -3.03 -0.69 29.58
CA GLY A 324 -4.31 -0.80 28.88
C GLY A 324 -4.49 0.33 27.86
N ALA A 325 -4.90 -0.03 26.64
CA ALA A 325 -5.52 0.90 25.71
C ALA A 325 -6.86 1.39 26.27
N ARG A 326 -7.29 2.59 25.87
CA ARG A 326 -8.49 3.26 26.39
C ARG A 326 -9.62 3.31 25.38
N LEU A 327 -9.27 3.39 24.10
CA LEU A 327 -10.25 3.54 23.04
C LEU A 327 -10.81 2.16 22.62
N PRO A 328 -12.13 2.04 22.44
CA PRO A 328 -12.76 0.78 22.07
C PRO A 328 -12.42 0.39 20.63
N SER A 329 -12.35 -0.91 20.35
CA SER A 329 -12.22 -1.42 19.00
C SER A 329 -13.46 -1.06 18.17
N PRO A 330 -13.30 -0.75 16.87
CA PRO A 330 -14.43 -0.57 15.98
C PRO A 330 -15.21 -1.88 15.80
N ASP A 331 -16.46 -1.81 15.36
CA ASP A 331 -17.23 -3.00 15.00
C ASP A 331 -16.46 -3.85 13.97
N GLY A 332 -16.10 -5.07 14.36
CA GLY A 332 -15.37 -6.01 13.52
C GLY A 332 -16.24 -6.74 12.50
N SER A 333 -17.56 -6.58 12.53
CA SER A 333 -18.53 -7.29 11.68
C SER A 333 -19.40 -6.35 10.83
N GLY A 334 -19.04 -5.08 10.73
CA GLY A 334 -19.79 -4.09 9.99
C GLY A 334 -19.16 -2.70 10.07
N SER A 335 -19.78 -1.72 9.40
CA SER A 335 -19.31 -0.32 9.40
C SER A 335 -17.85 -0.15 8.95
N PHE A 336 -17.42 -0.94 7.96
CA PHE A 336 -16.11 -0.83 7.33
C PHE A 336 -15.95 0.49 6.60
N ARG A 337 -14.71 0.94 6.37
CA ARG A 337 -14.42 2.26 5.78
C ARG A 337 -13.60 2.14 4.49
N LEU A 338 -13.66 3.17 3.65
CA LEU A 338 -12.77 3.24 2.49
C LEU A 338 -11.31 3.37 2.94
N TRP A 339 -10.45 2.61 2.28
CA TRP A 339 -9.02 2.61 2.45
C TRP A 339 -8.35 2.62 1.07
N SER A 340 -7.20 3.26 0.96
CA SER A 340 -6.32 3.09 -0.19
C SER A 340 -4.89 2.95 0.30
N ASP A 341 -4.22 1.89 -0.17
CA ASP A 341 -2.81 1.67 0.17
C ASP A 341 -1.88 2.78 -0.33
N ASP A 342 -2.35 3.58 -1.30
CA ASP A 342 -1.59 4.67 -1.92
C ASP A 342 -2.18 6.07 -1.67
N PHE A 343 -3.17 6.23 -0.78
CA PHE A 343 -3.66 7.57 -0.45
C PHE A 343 -2.66 8.31 0.46
N ARG A 344 -1.96 9.30 -0.11
CA ARG A 344 -0.88 10.07 0.52
C ARG A 344 -0.76 11.48 -0.06
N LEU A 345 0.06 12.32 0.57
CA LEU A 345 0.24 13.75 0.22
C LEU A 345 0.52 14.00 -1.27
N ALA A 346 1.35 13.20 -1.93
CA ALA A 346 1.66 13.44 -3.33
C ALA A 346 0.55 13.01 -4.31
N ASN A 347 -0.50 12.34 -3.83
CA ASN A 347 -1.73 12.05 -4.57
C ASN A 347 -2.85 13.08 -4.29
N VAL A 348 -2.51 14.22 -3.67
CA VAL A 348 -3.42 15.37 -3.48
C VAL A 348 -2.83 16.59 -4.18
N LEU A 349 -3.52 17.09 -5.20
CA LEU A 349 -3.14 18.29 -5.94
C LEU A 349 -3.55 19.54 -5.18
N ILE A 350 -2.70 20.56 -5.24
CA ILE A 350 -2.91 21.85 -4.57
C ILE A 350 -2.70 23.04 -5.51
N ASP A 351 -3.38 24.15 -5.23
CA ASP A 351 -3.21 25.42 -5.95
C ASP A 351 -1.94 26.17 -5.50
N ASP A 352 -1.66 27.33 -6.11
CA ASP A 352 -0.51 28.17 -5.74
C ASP A 352 -0.60 28.76 -4.32
N ARG A 353 -1.77 28.65 -3.67
CA ARG A 353 -2.04 29.08 -2.30
C ARG A 353 -2.12 27.90 -1.34
N ASP A 354 -1.75 26.70 -1.80
CA ASP A 354 -1.72 25.46 -1.04
C ASP A 354 -3.09 24.90 -0.62
N HIS A 355 -4.18 25.32 -1.26
CA HIS A 355 -5.50 24.70 -1.06
C HIS A 355 -5.66 23.45 -1.91
N VAL A 356 -6.38 22.46 -1.39
CA VAL A 356 -6.70 21.23 -2.13
C VAL A 356 -7.53 21.53 -3.37
N ILE A 357 -7.08 21.02 -4.51
CA ILE A 357 -7.81 21.02 -5.78
C ILE A 357 -8.51 19.69 -5.98
N GLU A 358 -7.77 18.58 -5.92
CA GLU A 358 -8.31 17.22 -6.08
C GLU A 358 -7.39 16.16 -5.49
N ALA A 359 -7.99 15.10 -4.95
CA ALA A 359 -7.33 13.85 -4.60
C ALA A 359 -7.42 12.88 -5.79
N ILE A 360 -6.27 12.43 -6.28
CA ILE A 360 -6.12 11.60 -7.47
C ILE A 360 -5.59 10.21 -7.11
N ASP A 361 -5.45 9.37 -8.13
CA ASP A 361 -4.80 8.06 -8.04
C ASP A 361 -5.46 7.11 -7.03
N TRP A 362 -6.74 6.82 -7.27
CA TRP A 362 -7.55 5.93 -6.43
C TRP A 362 -7.32 4.44 -6.74
N GLU A 363 -6.22 4.12 -7.41
CA GLU A 363 -5.81 2.74 -7.58
C GLU A 363 -5.50 2.09 -6.23
N PHE A 364 -5.79 0.79 -6.14
CA PHE A 364 -5.67 0.02 -4.90
C PHE A 364 -6.56 0.51 -3.74
N ALA A 365 -7.59 1.31 -4.04
CA ALA A 365 -8.65 1.60 -3.08
C ALA A 365 -9.61 0.41 -2.92
N TYR A 366 -10.01 0.16 -1.68
CA TYR A 366 -11.00 -0.85 -1.31
C TYR A 366 -11.66 -0.47 0.01
N VAL A 367 -12.81 -1.08 0.29
CA VAL A 367 -13.41 -1.04 1.63
C VAL A 367 -12.66 -2.02 2.51
N GLY A 368 -12.00 -1.52 3.56
CA GLY A 368 -11.15 -2.28 4.46
C GLY A 368 -11.62 -2.25 5.92
N PRO A 369 -10.95 -3.00 6.82
CA PRO A 369 -11.18 -2.90 8.26
C PRO A 369 -11.04 -1.45 8.72
N THR A 370 -11.96 -1.01 9.58
CA THR A 370 -11.95 0.36 10.13
C THR A 370 -10.66 0.66 10.89
N GLN A 371 -10.02 -0.37 11.47
CA GLN A 371 -8.71 -0.33 12.12
C GLN A 371 -7.68 0.44 11.29
N LEU A 372 -7.63 0.21 9.97
CA LEU A 372 -6.66 0.85 9.08
C LEU A 372 -6.77 2.38 9.08
N VAL A 373 -8.02 2.90 9.10
CA VAL A 373 -8.30 4.34 9.09
C VAL A 373 -8.06 4.99 10.45
N LEU A 374 -8.08 4.20 11.53
CA LEU A 374 -7.84 4.65 12.90
C LEU A 374 -6.35 4.79 13.23
N ASP A 375 -5.46 4.40 12.32
CA ASP A 375 -4.03 4.47 12.52
C ASP A 375 -3.41 5.76 11.96
N SER A 376 -2.32 6.22 12.59
CA SER A 376 -1.59 7.37 12.09
C SER A 376 -1.04 7.11 10.68
N PRO A 377 -1.01 8.11 9.78
CA PRO A 377 -0.59 7.88 8.41
C PRO A 377 0.91 7.60 8.32
N TRP A 378 1.30 6.59 7.54
CA TRP A 378 2.71 6.22 7.37
C TRP A 378 3.53 7.24 6.57
N TRP A 379 2.87 8.11 5.80
CA TRP A 379 3.51 8.98 4.80
C TRP A 379 3.92 10.37 5.33
N LEU A 380 3.88 10.62 6.65
CA LEU A 380 4.20 11.95 7.22
C LEU A 380 5.59 12.46 6.80
N LEU A 381 6.55 11.55 6.64
CA LEU A 381 7.92 11.88 6.23
C LEU A 381 8.15 11.81 4.72
N LEU A 382 7.09 11.60 3.93
CA LEU A 382 7.11 11.34 2.49
C LEU A 382 7.80 10.03 2.06
N ASP A 383 8.46 9.36 2.99
CA ASP A 383 9.17 8.11 2.78
C ASP A 383 8.75 7.01 3.78
N ALA A 384 8.92 5.76 3.37
CA ALA A 384 8.50 4.59 4.12
C ALA A 384 9.59 4.11 5.12
N PRO A 385 9.18 3.57 6.29
CA PRO A 385 10.10 3.16 7.35
C PRO A 385 11.17 2.15 6.92
N GLU A 386 10.85 1.22 6.02
CA GLU A 386 11.77 0.16 5.61
C GLU A 386 12.84 0.60 4.58
N VAL A 387 12.65 1.75 3.93
CA VAL A 387 13.58 2.29 2.91
C VAL A 387 14.31 3.56 3.38
N TRP A 388 14.03 4.04 4.59
CA TRP A 388 14.70 5.21 5.16
C TRP A 388 16.21 5.01 5.26
N ASP A 389 16.99 5.88 4.63
CA ASP A 389 18.45 5.75 4.52
C ASP A 389 19.17 5.64 5.87
N ALA A 390 18.70 6.38 6.88
CA ALA A 390 19.25 6.35 8.23
C ALA A 390 18.73 5.18 9.09
N GLY A 391 17.88 4.31 8.54
CA GLY A 391 17.31 3.15 9.19
C GLY A 391 16.00 3.43 9.94
N ILE A 392 15.24 2.36 10.19
CA ILE A 392 13.87 2.45 10.72
C ILE A 392 13.77 3.10 12.12
N GLU A 393 14.83 3.05 12.92
CA GLU A 393 14.89 3.71 14.25
C GLU A 393 15.00 5.23 14.12
N ASP A 394 15.79 5.70 13.16
CA ASP A 394 15.87 7.13 12.88
C ASP A 394 14.55 7.63 12.29
N TRP A 395 13.96 6.85 11.37
CA TRP A 395 12.63 7.13 10.84
C TRP A 395 11.59 7.26 11.95
N GLU A 396 11.55 6.32 12.91
CA GLU A 396 10.63 6.33 14.05
C GLU A 396 10.78 7.62 14.87
N LYS A 397 12.01 7.99 15.19
CA LYS A 397 12.31 9.21 15.97
C LYS A 397 11.90 10.48 15.23
N VAL A 398 12.19 10.58 13.94
CA VAL A 398 11.79 11.73 13.12
C VAL A 398 10.27 11.77 12.96
N TYR A 399 9.64 10.61 12.73
CA TYR A 399 8.20 10.47 12.58
C TYR A 399 7.46 10.94 13.83
N GLU A 400 7.87 10.48 15.01
CA GLU A 400 7.25 10.86 16.29
C GLU A 400 7.29 12.39 16.50
N SER A 401 8.37 13.06 16.09
CA SER A 401 8.45 14.52 16.18
C SER A 401 7.45 15.26 15.27
N ARG A 402 7.03 14.64 14.16
CA ARG A 402 6.07 15.19 13.19
C ARG A 402 4.63 14.73 13.45
N LEU A 403 4.46 13.62 14.15
CA LEU A 403 3.16 13.06 14.51
C LEU A 403 2.34 14.07 15.31
N GLU A 404 2.92 14.76 16.30
CA GLU A 404 2.18 15.76 17.09
C GLU A 404 1.64 16.91 16.24
N THR A 405 2.38 17.35 15.22
CA THR A 405 1.90 18.37 14.27
C THR A 405 0.72 17.85 13.44
N TRP A 406 0.76 16.58 13.02
CA TRP A 406 -0.36 15.92 12.35
C TRP A 406 -1.59 15.79 13.25
N ILE A 407 -1.41 15.30 14.48
CA ILE A 407 -2.52 15.12 15.42
C ILE A 407 -3.18 16.46 15.75
N THR A 408 -2.39 17.51 15.97
CA THR A 408 -2.92 18.87 16.20
C THR A 408 -3.73 19.37 14.99
N ALA A 409 -3.29 19.08 13.76
CA ALA A 409 -4.03 19.45 12.56
C ALA A 409 -5.35 18.66 12.43
N MET A 410 -5.35 17.37 12.77
CA MET A 410 -6.56 16.55 12.80
C MET A 410 -7.55 17.03 13.86
N GLU A 411 -7.09 17.32 15.08
CA GLU A 411 -7.91 17.87 16.18
C GLU A 411 -8.58 19.20 15.78
N GLU A 412 -7.86 20.07 15.06
CA GLU A 412 -8.39 21.33 14.53
C GLU A 412 -9.55 21.07 13.56
N VAL A 413 -9.38 20.20 12.58
CA VAL A 413 -10.41 19.85 11.59
C VAL A 413 -11.62 19.14 12.22
N GLU A 414 -11.38 18.27 13.18
CA GLU A 414 -12.45 17.59 13.93
C GLU A 414 -13.28 18.58 14.75
N SER A 415 -12.67 19.65 15.26
CA SER A 415 -13.37 20.71 16.01
C SER A 415 -14.20 21.65 15.12
N GLU A 416 -13.82 21.82 13.85
CA GLU A 416 -14.56 22.59 12.85
C GLU A 416 -15.80 21.86 12.34
N SER A 417 -15.76 20.53 12.38
CA SER A 417 -16.81 19.67 11.84
C SER A 417 -17.90 19.45 12.89
N ASP A 418 -19.18 19.58 12.52
CA ASP A 418 -20.30 19.09 13.34
C ASP A 418 -20.26 17.55 13.38
N MET A 419 -19.36 17.01 14.19
CA MET A 419 -19.19 15.57 14.38
C MET A 419 -20.45 15.01 15.02
N ASN A 420 -21.17 14.16 14.27
CA ASN A 420 -22.27 13.40 14.82
C ASN A 420 -21.80 12.55 16.01
N SER A 421 -22.64 12.47 17.04
CA SER A 421 -22.46 11.57 18.18
C SER A 421 -22.44 10.11 17.67
N GLY A 422 -21.25 9.55 17.41
CA GLY A 422 -21.07 8.23 16.81
C GLY A 422 -19.89 8.11 15.84
N SER A 423 -19.29 9.22 15.40
CA SER A 423 -18.05 9.21 14.62
C SER A 423 -16.83 8.95 15.51
N PHE A 424 -15.83 8.22 15.00
CA PHE A 424 -14.54 8.07 15.67
C PHE A 424 -13.81 9.42 15.68
N LEU A 425 -13.21 9.77 16.82
CA LEU A 425 -12.25 10.87 16.91
C LEU A 425 -10.90 10.36 16.40
N LEU A 426 -10.67 10.48 15.09
CA LEU A 426 -9.48 9.96 14.40
C LEU A 426 -8.19 10.44 15.07
N SER A 427 -8.10 11.70 15.48
CA SER A 427 -6.91 12.22 16.18
C SER A 427 -6.55 11.41 17.43
N ALA A 428 -7.54 11.10 18.28
CA ALA A 428 -7.32 10.31 19.49
C ALA A 428 -6.94 8.86 19.17
N TYR A 429 -7.61 8.25 18.18
CA TYR A 429 -7.30 6.90 17.73
C TYR A 429 -5.91 6.77 17.10
N MET A 430 -5.51 7.74 16.28
CA MET A 430 -4.19 7.80 15.63
C MET A 430 -3.08 8.02 16.66
N ARG A 431 -3.31 8.86 17.67
CA ARG A 431 -2.37 9.05 18.78
C ARG A 431 -2.19 7.76 19.56
N GLU A 432 -3.28 7.08 19.89
CA GLU A 432 -3.23 5.84 20.64
C GLU A 432 -2.62 4.69 19.81
N SER A 433 -2.89 4.63 18.50
CA SER A 433 -2.37 3.57 17.64
C SER A 433 -0.84 3.53 17.55
N TRP A 434 -0.19 4.71 17.60
CA TRP A 434 1.26 4.81 17.69
C TRP A 434 1.78 4.19 18.98
N THR A 435 1.21 4.59 20.13
CA THR A 435 1.67 4.13 21.45
C THR A 435 1.43 2.63 21.68
N THR A 436 0.25 2.13 21.27
CA THR A 436 -0.12 0.74 21.46
C THR A 436 0.62 -0.18 20.49
N GLY A 437 1.04 0.34 19.33
CA GLY A 437 1.68 -0.42 18.26
C GLY A 437 0.71 -0.94 17.20
N ARG A 438 -0.57 -0.48 17.22
CA ARG A 438 -1.55 -0.78 16.15
C ARG A 438 -1.04 -0.34 14.79
N PHE A 439 -0.43 0.86 14.71
CA PHE A 439 0.23 1.35 13.50
C PHE A 439 1.17 0.31 12.88
N TRP A 440 2.04 -0.28 13.71
CA TRP A 440 3.01 -1.28 13.26
C TRP A 440 2.35 -2.60 12.86
N LEU A 441 1.28 -3.00 13.54
CA LEU A 441 0.50 -4.19 13.18
C LEU A 441 -0.11 -4.06 11.78
N ASP A 442 -0.86 -2.98 11.54
CA ASP A 442 -1.56 -2.78 10.28
C ASP A 442 -0.61 -2.45 9.13
N TYR A 443 0.54 -1.82 9.43
CA TYR A 443 1.62 -1.66 8.47
C TYR A 443 2.22 -3.01 8.07
N ALA A 444 2.63 -3.84 9.05
CA ALA A 444 3.21 -5.17 8.77
C ALA A 444 2.24 -6.10 8.05
N ALA A 445 0.95 -6.07 8.43
CA ALA A 445 -0.09 -6.89 7.79
C ALA A 445 -0.18 -6.63 6.27
N ARG A 446 0.00 -5.38 5.85
CA ARG A 446 -0.13 -4.95 4.45
C ARG A 446 1.19 -4.85 3.68
N LYS A 447 2.37 -4.92 4.32
CA LYS A 447 3.67 -4.68 3.67
C LYS A 447 4.61 -5.88 3.82
N SER A 448 4.63 -6.76 2.81
CA SER A 448 5.40 -8.02 2.90
C SER A 448 6.91 -7.86 3.12
N TRP A 449 7.52 -6.81 2.58
CA TRP A 449 8.98 -6.59 2.69
C TRP A 449 9.40 -5.89 3.98
N ALA A 450 8.47 -5.29 4.72
CA ALA A 450 8.76 -4.69 6.02
C ALA A 450 8.40 -5.63 7.19
N PHE A 451 7.66 -6.72 6.92
CA PHE A 451 7.08 -7.60 7.91
C PHE A 451 8.09 -8.12 8.94
N ASP A 452 9.24 -8.64 8.49
CA ASP A 452 10.21 -9.30 9.39
C ASP A 452 10.80 -8.32 10.41
N THR A 453 11.27 -7.17 9.93
CA THR A 453 11.81 -6.11 10.80
C THR A 453 10.74 -5.60 11.75
N ILE A 454 9.55 -5.30 11.25
CA ILE A 454 8.49 -4.72 12.09
C ILE A 454 7.98 -5.73 13.11
N TYR A 455 7.78 -6.98 12.72
CA TYR A 455 7.32 -8.03 13.63
C TYR A 455 8.29 -8.19 14.79
N TRP A 456 9.56 -8.42 14.51
CA TRP A 456 10.54 -8.72 15.56
C TRP A 456 10.96 -7.51 16.39
N LYS A 457 10.88 -6.30 15.81
CA LYS A 457 11.26 -5.06 16.49
C LYS A 457 10.12 -4.45 17.30
N TYR A 458 8.92 -4.39 16.72
CA TYR A 458 7.81 -3.60 17.27
C TYR A 458 6.65 -4.45 17.79
N LEU A 459 6.47 -5.69 17.32
CA LEU A 459 5.27 -6.49 17.64
C LEU A 459 5.55 -7.66 18.59
N ASP A 460 6.65 -8.39 18.44
CA ASP A 460 6.92 -9.64 19.17
C ASP A 460 6.77 -9.46 20.69
N GLU A 461 7.46 -8.49 21.28
CA GLU A 461 7.41 -8.26 22.73
C GLU A 461 6.09 -7.64 23.19
N LYS A 462 5.40 -6.89 22.32
CA LYS A 462 4.03 -6.41 22.63
C LYS A 462 3.03 -7.56 22.67
N PHE A 463 3.22 -8.59 21.84
CA PHE A 463 2.35 -9.77 21.82
C PHE A 463 2.69 -10.75 22.94
N TYR A 464 3.98 -11.01 23.19
CA TYR A 464 4.43 -12.15 23.98
C TYR A 464 5.27 -11.81 25.22
N GLY A 465 5.61 -10.53 25.41
CA GLY A 465 6.41 -10.05 26.54
C GLY A 465 7.90 -9.98 26.23
N GLU A 466 8.67 -9.40 27.15
CA GLU A 466 10.11 -9.21 26.99
C GLU A 466 10.85 -10.52 26.69
N ARG A 467 11.90 -10.43 25.87
CA ARG A 467 12.84 -11.54 25.64
C ARG A 467 13.79 -11.64 26.83
N GLU A 468 13.97 -12.85 27.36
CA GLU A 468 14.79 -13.08 28.57
C GLU A 468 16.29 -12.87 28.33
N GLU A 469 16.78 -13.04 27.10
CA GLU A 469 18.19 -12.94 26.75
C GLU A 469 18.40 -12.20 25.42
N TYR A 470 19.59 -11.60 25.26
CA TYR A 470 20.01 -11.08 23.96
C TYR A 470 20.21 -12.26 22.99
N VAL A 471 19.37 -12.32 21.97
CA VAL A 471 19.45 -13.31 20.90
C VAL A 471 19.80 -12.60 19.59
N PRO A 472 20.79 -13.10 18.82
CA PRO A 472 21.10 -12.57 17.50
C PRO A 472 19.84 -12.49 16.64
N SER A 473 19.71 -11.45 15.81
CA SER A 473 18.48 -11.19 15.06
C SER A 473 18.03 -12.36 14.17
N LYS A 474 18.97 -13.11 13.59
CA LYS A 474 18.66 -14.29 12.77
C LYS A 474 18.21 -15.50 13.60
N GLU A 475 18.42 -15.51 14.90
CA GLU A 475 18.11 -16.63 15.81
C GLU A 475 16.89 -16.34 16.71
N LEU A 476 16.19 -15.23 16.48
CA LEU A 476 15.03 -14.82 17.28
C LEU A 476 13.93 -15.89 17.33
N TRP A 477 13.84 -16.79 16.34
CA TRP A 477 12.93 -17.93 16.40
C TRP A 477 13.06 -18.75 17.69
N LYS A 478 14.26 -18.88 18.28
CA LYS A 478 14.53 -19.71 19.45
C LYS A 478 13.73 -19.28 20.68
N VAL A 479 13.45 -17.98 20.82
CA VAL A 479 12.71 -17.46 21.98
C VAL A 479 11.20 -17.67 21.86
N ARG A 480 10.68 -18.00 20.66
CA ARG A 480 9.24 -18.15 20.41
C ARG A 480 8.81 -19.47 19.80
N VAL A 481 9.73 -20.34 19.37
CA VAL A 481 9.38 -21.62 18.72
C VAL A 481 8.49 -22.52 19.58
N HIS A 482 8.65 -22.46 20.90
CA HIS A 482 7.84 -23.22 21.85
C HIS A 482 6.35 -22.81 21.85
N LEU A 483 6.00 -21.66 21.26
CA LEU A 483 4.62 -21.19 21.10
C LEU A 483 3.91 -21.79 19.89
N LEU A 484 4.67 -22.42 18.97
CA LEU A 484 4.12 -23.14 17.82
C LEU A 484 3.53 -24.47 18.25
N SER A 485 2.47 -24.90 17.57
CA SER A 485 1.92 -26.25 17.69
C SER A 485 2.93 -27.32 17.24
N GLN A 486 2.69 -28.58 17.62
CA GLN A 486 3.54 -29.70 17.19
C GLN A 486 3.56 -29.85 15.66
N GLU A 487 2.43 -29.60 14.99
CA GLU A 487 2.32 -29.65 13.52
C GLU A 487 3.14 -28.55 12.84
N GLU A 488 3.06 -27.31 13.34
CA GLU A 488 3.86 -26.18 12.83
C GLU A 488 5.36 -26.42 13.06
N GLN A 489 5.76 -26.93 14.23
CA GLN A 489 7.16 -27.28 14.48
C GLN A 489 7.64 -28.40 13.54
N ALA A 490 6.81 -29.42 13.29
CA ALA A 490 7.13 -30.51 12.36
C ALA A 490 7.23 -30.03 10.90
N ALA A 491 6.43 -29.03 10.51
CA ALA A 491 6.43 -28.46 9.17
C ALA A 491 7.60 -27.47 8.91
N MET A 492 8.21 -26.94 9.96
CA MET A 492 9.29 -25.95 9.85
C MET A 492 10.53 -26.50 9.15
N GLU A 493 11.05 -27.65 9.59
CA GLU A 493 12.32 -28.18 9.07
C GLU A 493 12.24 -28.60 7.59
N PRO A 494 11.17 -29.27 7.11
CA PRO A 494 10.99 -29.51 5.69
C PRO A 494 11.00 -28.23 4.84
N LEU A 495 10.37 -27.14 5.32
CA LEU A 495 10.39 -25.85 4.63
C LEU A 495 11.79 -25.26 4.57
N VAL A 496 12.54 -25.31 5.68
CA VAL A 496 13.93 -24.82 5.76
C VAL A 496 14.80 -25.57 4.75
N GLN A 497 14.72 -26.91 4.72
CA GLN A 497 15.47 -27.72 3.77
C GLN A 497 15.09 -27.41 2.31
N ALA A 498 13.80 -27.21 2.03
CA ALA A 498 13.34 -26.78 0.71
C ALA A 498 13.93 -25.42 0.33
N LYS A 499 13.85 -24.41 1.20
CA LYS A 499 14.38 -23.06 0.94
C LYS A 499 15.90 -23.03 0.78
N MET A 500 16.63 -23.84 1.54
CA MET A 500 18.08 -24.00 1.36
C MET A 500 18.41 -24.70 0.05
N ALA A 501 17.58 -25.62 -0.44
CA ALA A 501 17.75 -26.21 -1.76
C ALA A 501 17.47 -25.20 -2.87
N GLU A 502 16.37 -24.44 -2.77
CA GLU A 502 16.02 -23.36 -3.69
C GLU A 502 17.15 -22.33 -3.81
N SER A 503 17.75 -21.89 -2.71
CA SER A 503 18.84 -20.91 -2.71
C SER A 503 20.11 -21.32 -3.49
N LYS A 504 20.24 -22.60 -3.87
CA LYS A 504 21.35 -23.11 -4.70
C LYS A 504 21.11 -22.90 -6.19
N GLU A 505 19.86 -22.70 -6.58
CA GLU A 505 19.44 -22.46 -7.96
C GLU A 505 18.93 -21.02 -8.07
N ARG A 506 19.14 -20.39 -9.22
CA ARG A 506 18.61 -19.04 -9.48
C ARG A 506 17.64 -19.10 -10.64
N VAL A 507 16.36 -19.34 -10.34
CA VAL A 507 15.30 -19.51 -11.33
C VAL A 507 14.02 -18.76 -10.94
N LEU A 508 13.22 -18.40 -11.94
CA LEU A 508 11.86 -17.88 -11.74
C LEU A 508 10.84 -19.00 -11.93
N ILE A 509 10.02 -19.23 -10.92
CA ILE A 509 8.90 -20.17 -11.02
C ILE A 509 7.71 -19.43 -11.63
N VAL A 510 7.56 -19.54 -12.94
CA VAL A 510 6.47 -18.88 -13.70
C VAL A 510 5.39 -19.91 -14.08
N GLY A 511 4.15 -19.67 -13.67
CA GLY A 511 2.98 -20.48 -14.06
C GLY A 511 1.92 -20.61 -12.96
N PRO A 512 0.73 -21.16 -13.27
CA PRO A 512 -0.28 -21.42 -12.26
C PRO A 512 0.24 -22.47 -11.27
N TRP A 513 0.03 -22.25 -9.97
CA TRP A 513 0.37 -23.24 -8.96
C TRP A 513 -0.49 -24.49 -9.16
N ASN A 514 0.16 -25.62 -9.50
CA ASN A 514 -0.53 -26.86 -9.89
C ASN A 514 -0.89 -27.78 -8.71
N GLY A 515 -0.76 -27.28 -7.47
CA GLY A 515 -1.11 -28.02 -6.27
C GLY A 515 -0.18 -29.18 -5.91
N LYS A 516 0.96 -29.38 -6.58
CA LYS A 516 1.78 -30.59 -6.37
C LYS A 516 2.98 -30.43 -5.44
N ALA A 517 3.34 -29.20 -5.04
CA ALA A 517 4.59 -28.96 -4.30
C ALA A 517 4.42 -28.44 -2.85
N THR A 518 3.19 -28.09 -2.41
CA THR A 518 2.97 -27.41 -1.12
C THR A 518 1.72 -27.81 -0.30
N PRO A 519 0.73 -28.62 -0.76
CA PRO A 519 -0.49 -28.85 0.04
C PRO A 519 -0.26 -29.59 1.36
N LEU A 520 0.87 -30.29 1.51
CA LEU A 520 1.15 -31.06 2.72
C LEU A 520 1.65 -30.21 3.90
N LEU A 521 2.04 -28.95 3.68
CA LEU A 521 2.61 -28.12 4.74
C LEU A 521 1.71 -26.97 5.18
N PHE A 522 0.89 -26.38 4.30
CA PHE A 522 -0.03 -25.29 4.66
C PHE A 522 -1.31 -25.35 3.82
N PRO A 523 -2.48 -25.65 4.41
CA PRO A 523 -3.74 -25.27 3.76
C PRO A 523 -3.77 -23.74 3.79
N ILE A 524 -3.50 -23.10 2.65
CA ILE A 524 -3.65 -21.65 2.47
C ILE A 524 -5.14 -21.33 2.52
#